data_AF-A0A6H5IK03-F1
#
_entry.id   AF-A0A6H5IK03-F1
#
_cell.length_a   1.000
_cell.length_b   1.000
_cell.length_c   1.000
_cell.angle_alpha   90.00
_cell.angle_beta   90.00
_cell.angle_gamma   90.00
#
_symmetry.space_group_name_H-M   'P 1'
#
loop_
_entity.id
_entity.type
_entity.pdbx_description
1 polymer ?
#
loop_
_entity_poly.entity_id
_entity_poly.type
_entity_poly.pdbx_seq_one_letter_code
_entity_poly.pdbx_strand_id
1 'polypeptide(L)'
;MGFFSNHGMIERSNLEAPDDWRDDEDFVRAARACTIRTNLTLDDAIRLSVDEAASRLEPRDYHELAGRWNIPDRHGDACVRHLCEKALRPFFRRWTLYPFWALIHHRLPVENCELVLESLANEDFYNIVVAQHIDAT
;
A
#
# COMPACT_ATOMS: atom_id res chain seq x y z
N MET A 1 12.66 1.29 6.69
CA MET A 1 11.36 0.97 7.30
C MET A 1 10.87 2.04 8.29
N GLY A 2 11.71 2.53 9.22
CA GLY A 2 11.32 3.63 10.13
C GLY A 2 10.82 4.89 9.41
N PHE A 3 11.37 5.21 8.23
CA PHE A 3 10.84 6.28 7.36
C PHE A 3 9.36 6.07 7.01
N PHE A 4 8.95 4.90 6.52
CA PHE A 4 7.57 4.62 6.12
C PHE A 4 6.61 4.58 7.31
N SER A 5 7.05 4.00 8.44
CA SER A 5 6.27 3.98 9.69
C SER A 5 6.08 5.39 10.26
N ASN A 6 7.14 6.19 10.32
CA ASN A 6 7.10 7.56 10.87
C ASN A 6 6.26 8.53 10.02
N HIS A 7 6.05 8.23 8.74
CA HIS A 7 5.21 9.03 7.83
C HIS A 7 3.80 8.44 7.65
N GLY A 8 3.41 7.45 8.47
CA GLY A 8 2.07 6.84 8.39
C GLY A 8 1.80 6.12 7.07
N MET A 9 2.84 5.73 6.33
CA MET A 9 2.74 4.99 5.04
C MET A 9 2.54 3.48 5.24
N ILE A 10 2.37 3.08 6.49
CA ILE A 10 2.03 1.74 6.94
C ILE A 10 0.73 1.93 7.69
N GLU A 11 -0.41 1.57 7.10
CA GLU A 11 -1.67 1.58 7.84
C GLU A 11 -1.52 0.66 9.04
N ARG A 12 -1.90 1.16 10.23
CA ARG A 12 -2.27 0.24 11.30
C ARG A 12 -3.47 -0.52 10.77
N SER A 13 -3.41 -1.83 10.83
CA SER A 13 -4.45 -2.79 10.51
C SER A 13 -5.68 -2.65 11.42
N ASN A 14 -6.22 -1.43 11.54
CA ASN A 14 -7.57 -1.19 12.00
C ASN A 14 -8.44 -0.98 10.75
N LEU A 15 -8.97 -2.11 10.28
CA LEU A 15 -10.41 -2.19 10.05
C LEU A 15 -11.12 -1.35 11.12
N GLU A 16 -12.11 -0.54 10.71
CA GLU A 16 -12.94 0.34 11.53
C GLU A 16 -12.55 1.84 11.52
N ALA A 17 -12.60 2.44 10.34
CA ALA A 17 -13.57 3.52 10.14
C ALA A 17 -14.06 3.51 8.68
N PRO A 18 -15.37 3.32 8.41
CA PRO A 18 -15.95 3.68 7.14
C PRO A 18 -16.11 5.21 7.12
N ASP A 19 -15.00 5.93 7.07
CA ASP A 19 -15.07 7.15 6.29
C ASP A 19 -15.10 6.65 4.87
N ASP A 20 -16.29 6.50 4.31
CA ASP A 20 -16.52 6.06 2.95
C ASP A 20 -16.12 7.18 1.97
N TRP A 21 -14.91 7.72 2.17
CA TRP A 21 -14.31 8.78 1.37
C TRP A 21 -14.19 8.35 -0.09
N ARG A 22 -14.16 7.04 -0.34
CA ARG A 22 -14.19 6.46 -1.69
C ARG A 22 -15.56 6.61 -2.36
N ASP A 23 -16.62 6.76 -1.59
CA ASP A 23 -18.00 6.95 -2.04
C ASP A 23 -18.52 8.37 -1.77
N ASP A 24 -17.72 9.24 -1.13
CA ASP A 24 -17.97 10.66 -1.02
C ASP A 24 -18.05 11.31 -2.40
N GLU A 25 -19.22 11.87 -2.74
CA GLU A 25 -19.49 12.37 -4.09
C GLU A 25 -18.54 13.49 -4.53
N ASP A 26 -18.15 14.38 -3.61
CA ASP A 26 -17.22 15.47 -3.90
C ASP A 26 -15.83 14.93 -4.18
N PHE A 27 -15.37 13.95 -3.39
CA PHE A 27 -14.12 13.24 -3.62
C PHE A 27 -14.13 12.51 -4.95
N VAL A 28 -15.15 11.69 -5.23
CA VAL A 28 -15.26 10.90 -6.46
C VAL A 28 -15.24 11.82 -7.68
N ARG A 29 -15.96 12.94 -7.63
CA ARG A 29 -15.95 13.94 -8.70
C ARG A 29 -14.55 14.52 -8.93
N ALA A 30 -13.85 14.90 -7.86
CA ALA A 30 -12.49 15.43 -7.95
C ALA A 30 -11.50 14.36 -8.47
N ALA A 31 -11.62 13.13 -7.98
CA ALA A 31 -10.76 12.01 -8.37
C ALA A 31 -10.93 11.63 -9.84
N ARG A 32 -12.15 11.63 -10.37
CA ARG A 32 -12.41 11.40 -11.81
C ARG A 32 -11.88 12.51 -12.71
N ALA A 33 -11.80 13.74 -12.21
CA ALA A 33 -11.20 14.86 -12.94
C ALA A 33 -9.65 14.83 -12.92
N CYS A 34 -9.05 14.07 -11.99
CA CYS A 34 -7.60 13.99 -11.82
C CYS A 34 -7.01 12.85 -12.66
N THR A 35 -6.51 13.19 -13.85
CA THR A 35 -5.82 12.25 -14.73
C THR A 35 -4.39 11.95 -14.24
N ILE A 36 -4.08 10.68 -14.02
CA ILE A 36 -2.75 10.20 -13.64
C ILE A 36 -1.92 9.90 -14.90
N ARG A 37 -2.50 9.13 -15.82
CA ARG A 37 -1.93 8.74 -17.11
C ARG A 37 -2.99 8.80 -18.19
N THR A 38 -2.58 8.71 -19.45
CA THR A 38 -3.52 8.56 -20.58
C THR A 38 -4.43 7.37 -20.30
N ASN A 39 -5.73 7.63 -20.11
CA ASN A 39 -6.79 6.66 -19.76
C ASN A 39 -6.77 6.08 -18.34
N LEU A 40 -6.17 6.77 -17.36
CA LEU A 40 -6.25 6.37 -15.96
C LEU A 40 -6.45 7.58 -15.05
N THR A 41 -7.60 7.63 -14.37
CA THR A 41 -7.92 8.65 -13.38
C THR A 41 -7.51 8.22 -11.98
N LEU A 42 -7.55 9.15 -11.03
CA LEU A 42 -7.32 8.86 -9.62
C LEU A 42 -8.37 7.88 -9.05
N ASP A 43 -9.65 8.03 -9.43
CA ASP A 43 -10.73 7.11 -9.05
C ASP A 43 -10.43 5.68 -9.55
N ASP A 44 -9.97 5.55 -10.80
CA ASP A 44 -9.57 4.25 -11.35
C ASP A 44 -8.41 3.65 -10.54
N ALA A 45 -7.35 4.40 -10.27
CA ALA A 45 -6.17 3.91 -9.57
C ALA A 45 -6.44 3.44 -8.13
N ILE A 46 -7.33 4.15 -7.42
CA ILE A 46 -7.80 3.76 -6.08
C ILE A 46 -8.53 2.42 -6.11
N ARG A 47 -9.35 2.19 -7.16
CA ARG A 47 -10.21 1.01 -7.32
C ARG A 47 -9.52 -0.21 -7.93
N LEU A 48 -8.38 -0.04 -8.61
CA LEU A 48 -7.59 -1.18 -9.10
C LEU A 48 -7.25 -2.15 -7.97
N SER A 49 -6.98 -3.42 -8.27
CA SER A 49 -6.27 -4.29 -7.33
C SER A 49 -4.81 -3.86 -7.15
N VAL A 50 -4.11 -4.44 -6.16
CA VAL A 50 -2.68 -4.20 -5.94
C VAL A 50 -1.88 -4.62 -7.17
N ASP A 51 -2.17 -5.80 -7.74
CA ASP A 51 -1.42 -6.35 -8.87
C ASP A 51 -1.71 -5.59 -10.17
N GLU A 52 -2.95 -5.15 -10.40
CA GLU A 52 -3.27 -4.29 -11.53
C GLU A 52 -2.62 -2.91 -11.41
N ALA A 53 -2.57 -2.34 -10.20
CA ALA A 53 -1.85 -1.09 -9.99
C ALA A 53 -0.35 -1.26 -10.22
N ALA A 54 0.26 -2.35 -9.74
CA ALA A 54 1.68 -2.63 -9.94
C ALA A 54 2.04 -2.81 -11.43
N SER A 55 1.11 -3.27 -12.27
CA SER A 55 1.33 -3.41 -13.72
C SER A 55 1.05 -2.12 -14.52
N ARG A 56 0.17 -1.24 -14.04
CA ARG A 56 -0.26 -0.02 -14.76
C ARG A 56 0.43 1.26 -14.30
N LEU A 57 0.89 1.30 -13.06
CA LEU A 57 1.48 2.47 -12.42
C LEU A 57 2.94 2.21 -12.05
N GLU A 58 3.79 3.17 -12.40
CA GLU A 58 5.19 3.21 -12.00
C GLU A 58 5.35 4.07 -10.74
N PRO A 59 6.44 3.88 -9.96
CA PRO A 59 6.70 4.69 -8.77
C PRO A 59 6.67 6.21 -9.02
N ARG A 60 7.09 6.67 -10.21
CA ARG A 60 7.03 8.09 -10.59
C ARG A 60 5.62 8.63 -10.73
N ASP A 61 4.66 7.80 -11.16
CA ASP A 61 3.28 8.22 -11.35
C ASP A 61 2.65 8.57 -9.98
N TYR A 62 3.04 7.87 -8.91
CA TYR A 62 2.65 8.20 -7.53
C TYR A 62 3.30 9.49 -7.01
N HIS A 63 4.52 9.82 -7.44
CA HIS A 63 5.18 11.06 -7.05
C HIS A 63 4.56 12.28 -7.75
N GLU A 64 4.26 12.18 -9.05
CA GLU A 64 3.63 13.27 -9.81
C GLU A 64 2.24 13.62 -9.26
N LEU A 65 1.61 12.65 -8.62
CA LEU A 65 0.30 12.81 -8.00
C LEU A 65 0.32 13.69 -6.74
N ALA A 66 1.34 13.57 -5.88
CA ALA A 66 1.44 14.32 -4.63
C ALA A 66 1.39 15.86 -4.80
N GLY A 67 1.68 16.38 -6.00
CA GLY A 67 1.62 17.81 -6.31
C GLY A 67 0.40 18.27 -7.13
N ARG A 68 -0.48 17.36 -7.56
CA ARG A 68 -1.60 17.65 -8.48
C ARG A 68 -2.98 17.48 -7.88
N TRP A 69 -3.05 17.09 -6.62
CA TRP A 69 -4.30 16.75 -5.96
C TRP A 69 -5.07 17.99 -5.53
N ASN A 70 -6.07 18.36 -6.33
CA ASN A 70 -7.15 19.24 -5.89
C ASN A 70 -8.26 18.40 -5.24
N ILE A 71 -7.86 17.51 -4.33
CA ILE A 71 -8.75 16.62 -3.58
C ILE A 71 -9.29 17.45 -2.40
N PRO A 72 -10.56 17.28 -2.00
CA PRO A 72 -11.06 17.91 -0.79
C PRO A 72 -10.14 17.63 0.40
N ASP A 73 -9.70 18.67 1.13
CA ASP A 73 -8.71 18.58 2.22
C ASP A 73 -9.05 17.48 3.24
N ARG A 74 -10.35 17.23 3.48
CA ARG A 74 -10.84 16.19 4.41
C ARG A 74 -10.45 14.76 4.03
N HIS A 75 -10.15 14.47 2.77
CA HIS A 75 -9.87 13.12 2.26
C HIS A 75 -8.49 12.97 1.61
N GLY A 76 -7.75 14.07 1.46
CA GLY A 76 -6.42 14.07 0.84
C GLY A 76 -5.47 13.07 1.48
N ASP A 77 -5.29 13.15 2.80
CA ASP A 77 -4.35 12.30 3.54
C ASP A 77 -4.69 10.80 3.47
N ALA A 78 -5.99 10.47 3.54
CA ALA A 78 -6.45 9.09 3.41
C ALA A 78 -6.18 8.54 2.00
N CYS A 79 -6.41 9.37 0.97
CA CYS A 79 -6.07 9.03 -0.41
C CYS A 79 -4.55 8.85 -0.61
N VAL A 80 -3.72 9.74 -0.04
CA VAL A 80 -2.24 9.62 -0.07
C VAL A 80 -1.85 8.26 0.47
N ARG A 81 -2.31 7.96 1.67
CA ARG A 81 -1.93 6.76 2.40
C ARG A 81 -2.32 5.50 1.65
N HIS A 82 -3.56 5.43 1.17
CA HIS A 82 -4.07 4.30 0.39
C HIS A 82 -3.24 4.03 -0.86
N LEU A 83 -2.90 5.08 -1.62
CA LEU A 83 -2.08 4.93 -2.82
C LEU A 83 -0.63 4.54 -2.52
N CYS A 84 -0.02 5.15 -1.51
CA CYS A 84 1.33 4.79 -1.08
C CYS A 84 1.41 3.33 -0.62
N GLU A 85 0.42 2.87 0.15
CA GLU A 85 0.37 1.49 0.61
C GLU A 85 0.34 0.53 -0.58
N LYS A 86 -0.55 0.82 -1.54
CA LYS A 86 -0.75 0.03 -2.76
C LYS A 86 0.49 -0.01 -3.65
N ALA A 87 1.17 1.13 -3.81
CA ALA A 87 2.40 1.25 -4.58
C ALA A 87 3.55 0.43 -3.97
N LEU A 88 3.66 0.43 -2.64
CA LEU A 88 4.78 -0.18 -1.92
C LEU A 88 4.54 -1.66 -1.58
N ARG A 89 3.29 -2.12 -1.65
CA ARG A 89 2.92 -3.49 -1.27
C ARG A 89 3.69 -4.59 -2.02
N PRO A 90 3.89 -4.53 -3.35
CA PRO A 90 4.71 -5.53 -4.06
C PRO A 90 6.17 -5.53 -3.59
N PHE A 91 6.71 -4.36 -3.26
CA PHE A 91 8.06 -4.22 -2.74
C PHE A 91 8.18 -4.87 -1.35
N PHE A 92 7.26 -4.54 -0.44
CA PHE A 92 7.27 -5.13 0.91
C PHE A 92 7.05 -6.63 0.90
N ARG A 93 6.16 -7.17 0.05
CA ARG A 93 5.96 -8.62 -0.10
C ARG A 93 7.27 -9.34 -0.43
N ARG A 94 7.97 -8.89 -1.49
CA ARG A 94 9.25 -9.49 -1.92
C ARG A 94 10.32 -9.37 -0.84
N TRP A 95 10.38 -8.23 -0.18
CA TRP A 95 11.40 -7.96 0.84
C TRP A 95 11.17 -8.76 2.13
N THR A 96 9.91 -9.08 2.44
CA THR A 96 9.52 -9.81 3.66
C THR A 96 9.58 -11.33 3.50
N LEU A 97 9.62 -11.85 2.27
CA LEU A 97 9.62 -13.29 1.98
C LEU A 97 10.70 -14.07 2.74
N TYR A 98 11.96 -13.68 2.59
CA TYR A 98 13.06 -14.37 3.27
C TYR A 98 13.08 -14.14 4.78
N PRO A 99 12.85 -12.92 5.30
CA PRO A 99 12.68 -12.71 6.74
C PRO A 99 11.60 -13.60 7.36
N PHE A 100 10.43 -13.68 6.72
CA PHE A 100 9.34 -14.55 7.16
C PHE A 100 9.75 -16.02 7.14
N TRP A 101 10.36 -16.46 6.04
CA TRP A 101 10.80 -17.84 5.86
C TRP A 101 11.85 -18.27 6.91
N ALA A 102 12.76 -17.36 7.26
CA ALA A 102 13.73 -17.55 8.34
C ALA A 102 13.06 -17.63 9.72
N LEU A 103 12.12 -16.74 10.01
CA LEU A 103 11.36 -16.72 11.28
C LEU A 103 10.58 -18.01 11.53
N ILE A 104 10.02 -18.61 10.48
CA ILE A 104 9.34 -19.89 10.61
C ILE A 104 10.30 -21.09 10.53
N HIS A 105 11.62 -20.85 10.61
CA HIS A 105 12.68 -21.85 10.48
C HIS A 105 12.53 -22.75 9.24
N HIS A 106 12.20 -22.13 8.09
CA HIS A 106 12.06 -22.82 6.81
C HIS A 106 11.04 -23.97 6.81
N ARG A 107 10.06 -23.96 7.72
CA ARG A 107 9.07 -25.04 7.88
C ARG A 107 8.10 -25.19 6.71
N LEU A 108 7.97 -24.17 5.87
CA LEU A 108 7.10 -24.16 4.69
C LEU A 108 7.94 -23.96 3.43
N PRO A 109 7.52 -24.51 2.28
CA PRO A 109 8.05 -24.11 0.97
C PRO A 109 7.89 -22.61 0.74
N VAL A 110 8.73 -22.04 -0.13
CA VAL A 110 8.75 -20.60 -0.43
C VAL A 110 7.41 -20.16 -1.04
N GLU A 111 6.84 -20.98 -1.91
CA GLU A 111 5.58 -20.73 -2.59
C GLU A 111 4.42 -20.61 -1.59
N ASN A 112 4.42 -21.43 -0.54
CA ASN A 112 3.42 -21.33 0.53
C ASN A 112 3.61 -20.07 1.37
N CYS A 113 4.85 -19.60 1.53
CA CYS A 113 5.14 -18.37 2.23
C CYS A 113 4.62 -17.14 1.45
N GLU A 114 4.75 -17.16 0.13
CA GLU A 114 4.19 -16.10 -0.74
C GLU A 114 2.68 -15.98 -0.56
N LEU A 115 1.95 -17.10 -0.55
CA LEU A 115 0.50 -17.12 -0.31
C LEU A 115 0.11 -16.55 1.07
N VAL A 116 0.89 -16.83 2.11
CA VAL A 116 0.65 -16.24 3.44
C VAL A 116 0.84 -14.72 3.36
N LEU A 117 1.95 -14.28 2.78
CA LEU A 117 2.29 -12.86 2.65
C LEU A 117 1.31 -12.09 1.75
N GLU A 118 0.62 -12.76 0.81
CA GLU A 118 -0.42 -12.12 0.00
C GLU A 118 -1.56 -11.54 0.84
N SER A 119 -1.95 -12.24 1.91
CA SER A 119 -3.06 -11.84 2.78
C SER A 119 -2.71 -10.71 3.76
N LEU A 120 -1.42 -10.44 3.95
CA LEU A 120 -0.93 -9.53 4.98
C LEU A 120 -0.91 -8.06 4.55
N ALA A 121 -1.09 -7.17 5.52
CA ALA A 121 -0.99 -5.72 5.36
C ALA A 121 0.47 -5.25 5.43
N ASN A 122 0.74 -4.00 5.04
CA ASN A 122 2.10 -3.46 5.12
C ASN A 122 2.66 -3.39 6.56
N GLU A 123 1.79 -3.28 7.56
CA GLU A 123 2.18 -3.34 8.98
C GLU A 123 2.72 -4.70 9.37
N ASP A 124 2.06 -5.77 8.94
CA ASP A 124 2.53 -7.13 9.17
C ASP A 124 3.92 -7.35 8.55
N PHE A 125 4.15 -6.83 7.35
CA PHE A 125 5.46 -6.88 6.71
C PHE A 125 6.54 -6.18 7.54
N TYR A 126 6.24 -5.01 8.10
CA TYR A 126 7.15 -4.32 9.00
C TYR A 126 7.44 -5.13 10.26
N ASN A 127 6.39 -5.67 10.89
CA ASN A 127 6.52 -6.45 12.11
C ASN A 127 7.35 -7.72 11.91
N ILE A 128 7.18 -8.41 10.77
CA ILE A 128 7.98 -9.58 10.41
C ILE A 128 9.46 -9.20 10.27
N VAL A 129 9.76 -8.12 9.55
CA VAL A 129 11.16 -7.68 9.37
C VAL A 129 11.80 -7.30 10.71
N VAL A 130 11.07 -6.61 11.59
CA VAL A 130 11.56 -6.26 12.92
C VAL A 130 11.78 -7.51 13.77
N ALA A 131 10.83 -8.44 13.79
CA ALA A 131 10.94 -9.69 14.55
C ALA A 131 12.15 -10.53 14.11
N GLN A 132 12.41 -10.61 12.80
CA GLN A 132 13.57 -11.34 12.28
C GLN A 132 14.89 -10.72 12.75
N HIS A 133 14.97 -9.39 12.85
CA HIS A 133 16.15 -8.71 13.33
C HIS A 133 16.42 -8.99 14.82
N ILE A 134 15.35 -9.10 15.62
CA ILE A 134 15.45 -9.44 17.05
C ILE A 134 15.90 -10.89 17.23
N ASP A 135 15.32 -11.84 16.49
CA ASP A 135 15.68 -13.28 16.58
C ASP A 135 17.12 -13.58 16.15
N ALA A 136 17.70 -12.73 15.28
CA ALA A 136 19.08 -12.84 14.83
C ALA A 136 20.13 -12.26 15.80
N THR A 137 19.71 -11.66 16.93
CA THR A 137 20.58 -11.01 17.94
C THR A 137 20.69 -11.85 19.21
#